data_AF-A0A9X0FCY7-F1
#
_entry.id   AF-A0A9X0FCY7-F1
#
_cell.length_a   1.000
_cell.length_b   1.000
_cell.length_c   1.000
_cell.angle_alpha   90.00
_cell.angle_beta   90.00
_cell.angle_gamma   90.00
#
_symmetry.space_group_name_H-M   'P 1'
#
loop_
_entity.id
_entity.type
_entity.pdbx_description
1 polymer ?
#
loop_
_entity_poly.entity_id
_entity_poly.type
_entity_poly.pdbx_seq_one_letter_code
_entity_poly.pdbx_strand_id
1 'polypeptide(L)'
;MNKLKLTFAVFSGLSMYLCILMSIKINESSYLGDYLLNKISIQHNRVVIIIIFFVCFWIQGKLLKDTESILINWMRVILTGLMFIAFVSYFIF
;
A
#
# COMPACT_ATOMS: atom_id res chain seq x y z
N MET A 1 -1.54 -24.09 -5.52
CA MET A 1 -0.78 -23.06 -4.78
C MET A 1 -0.77 -23.44 -3.30
N ASN A 2 0.38 -23.40 -2.62
CA ASN A 2 0.45 -23.75 -1.19
C ASN A 2 -0.42 -22.76 -0.38
N LYS A 3 -1.32 -23.24 0.50
CA LYS A 3 -2.29 -22.39 1.22
C LYS A 3 -1.61 -21.24 1.97
N LEU A 4 -0.46 -21.52 2.58
CA LEU A 4 0.39 -20.52 3.23
C LEU A 4 0.84 -19.39 2.29
N LYS A 5 1.28 -19.71 1.07
CA LYS A 5 1.70 -18.71 0.08
C LYS A 5 0.54 -17.80 -0.33
N LEU A 6 -0.65 -18.37 -0.50
CA LEU A 6 -1.85 -17.61 -0.80
C LEU A 6 -2.22 -16.66 0.35
N THR A 7 -2.18 -17.15 1.60
CA THR A 7 -2.46 -16.32 2.78
C THR A 7 -1.49 -15.13 2.88
N PHE A 8 -0.19 -15.35 2.70
CA PHE A 8 0.78 -14.24 2.68
C PHE A 8 0.55 -13.27 1.52
N ALA A 9 0.19 -13.78 0.34
CA ALA A 9 -0.10 -12.92 -0.80
C ALA A 9 -1.34 -12.02 -0.54
N VAL A 10 -2.41 -12.59 0.03
CA VAL A 10 -3.61 -11.84 0.43
C VAL A 10 -3.27 -10.82 1.49
N PHE A 11 -2.51 -11.21 2.53
CA PHE A 11 -2.12 -10.29 3.60
C PHE A 11 -1.29 -9.12 3.06
N SER A 12 -0.31 -9.39 2.19
CA SER A 12 0.50 -8.34 1.55
C SER A 12 -0.34 -7.38 0.69
N GLY A 13 -1.32 -7.89 -0.05
CA GLY A 13 -2.24 -7.05 -0.83
C GLY A 13 -3.14 -6.17 0.05
N LEU A 14 -3.64 -6.70 1.17
CA LEU A 14 -4.40 -5.93 2.15
C LEU A 14 -3.54 -4.85 2.80
N SER A 15 -2.29 -5.16 3.14
CA SER A 15 -1.34 -4.17 3.68
C SER A 15 -1.05 -3.05 2.67
N MET A 16 -0.92 -3.37 1.38
CA MET A 16 -0.76 -2.35 0.33
C MET A 16 -1.98 -1.44 0.24
N TYR A 17 -3.19 -2.00 0.31
CA TYR A 17 -4.42 -1.22 0.29
C TYR A 17 -4.51 -0.29 1.51
N LEU A 18 -4.15 -0.79 2.70
CA LEU A 18 -4.06 0.02 3.91
C LEU A 18 -3.06 1.15 3.76
N CYS A 19 -1.89 0.93 3.17
CA CYS A 19 -0.91 1.99 2.92
C CYS A 19 -1.51 3.11 2.05
N ILE A 20 -2.22 2.74 0.98
CA ILE A 20 -2.89 3.71 0.10
C ILE A 20 -3.93 4.51 0.89
N LEU A 21 -4.79 3.85 1.68
CA LEU A 21 -5.79 4.53 2.49
C LEU A 21 -5.15 5.53 3.47
N MET A 22 -4.06 5.14 4.14
CA MET A 22 -3.34 6.01 5.06
C MET A 22 -2.71 7.22 4.35
N SER A 23 -2.40 7.10 3.06
CA SER A 23 -1.85 8.17 2.22
C SER A 23 -2.91 9.03 1.52
N ILE A 24 -4.21 8.86 1.82
CA ILE A 24 -5.25 9.76 1.32
C ILE A 24 -5.17 11.12 2.04
N LYS A 25 -5.02 12.21 1.28
CA LYS A 25 -5.06 13.59 1.80
C LYS A 25 -6.50 13.93 2.19
N ILE A 26 -6.72 14.33 3.45
CA ILE A 26 -8.03 14.79 3.95
C ILE A 26 -8.10 16.32 3.92
N ASN A 27 -7.00 16.99 4.24
CA ASN A 27 -6.91 18.45 4.28
C ASN A 27 -5.52 18.90 3.81
N GLU A 28 -5.30 20.20 3.60
CA GLU A 28 -4.02 20.75 3.10
C GLU A 28 -2.81 20.27 3.91
N SER A 29 -2.95 20.15 5.23
CA SER A 29 -1.89 19.73 6.15
C SER A 29 -2.00 18.28 6.64
N SER A 30 -3.09 17.57 6.35
CA SER A 30 -3.46 16.33 7.06
C SER A 30 -3.85 15.20 6.14
N TYR A 31 -3.30 14.02 6.41
CA TYR A 31 -3.65 12.77 5.73
C TYR A 31 -4.50 11.88 6.65
N LEU A 32 -5.14 10.87 6.06
CA LEU A 32 -5.99 9.94 6.80
C LEU A 32 -5.20 9.11 7.81
N GLY A 33 -3.97 8.72 7.46
CA GLY A 33 -3.02 8.11 8.39
C GLY A 33 -2.66 9.02 9.55
N ASP A 34 -2.44 10.31 9.27
CA ASP A 34 -2.16 11.31 10.32
C ASP A 34 -3.33 11.40 11.30
N TYR A 35 -4.55 11.46 10.80
CA TYR A 35 -5.74 11.58 11.63
C TYR A 35 -5.99 10.33 12.50
N LEU A 36 -5.83 9.13 11.93
CA LEU A 36 -6.09 7.87 12.65
C LEU A 36 -4.98 7.54 13.66
N LEU A 37 -3.72 7.71 13.29
CA LEU A 37 -2.59 7.32 14.14
C LEU A 37 -2.30 8.35 15.23
N ASN A 38 -2.65 9.63 15.01
CA ASN A 38 -2.56 10.64 16.06
C ASN A 38 -3.55 10.36 17.21
N LYS A 39 -4.71 9.74 16.94
CA LYS A 39 -5.63 9.25 18.00
C LYS A 39 -5.04 8.16 18.88
N ILE A 40 -4.01 7.46 18.40
CA ILE A 40 -3.32 6.37 19.11
C ILE A 40 -1.93 6.83 19.59
N SER A 41 -1.60 8.12 19.44
CA SER A 41 -0.28 8.71 19.77
C SER A 41 0.90 8.05 19.04
N ILE A 42 0.66 7.43 17.89
CA ILE A 42 1.71 6.78 17.09
C ILE A 42 2.27 7.82 16.12
N GLN A 43 3.49 8.28 16.39
CA GLN A 43 4.26 9.01 15.40
C GLN A 43 4.60 8.07 14.25
N HIS A 44 4.20 8.46 13.05
CA HIS A 44 4.50 7.72 11.84
C HIS A 44 5.07 8.68 10.82
N ASN A 45 6.13 8.25 10.16
CA ASN A 45 6.70 8.99 9.06
C ASN A 45 6.06 8.46 7.77
N ARG A 46 5.52 9.35 6.94
CA ARG A 46 4.90 9.00 5.66
C ARG A 46 5.85 8.22 4.75
N VAL A 47 7.15 8.48 4.84
CA VAL A 47 8.22 7.71 4.15
C VAL A 47 8.18 6.23 4.55
N VAL A 48 7.88 5.92 5.81
CA VAL A 48 7.80 4.53 6.29
C VAL A 48 6.62 3.80 5.66
N ILE A 49 5.46 4.47 5.48
CA ILE A 49 4.30 3.88 4.81
C ILE A 49 4.65 3.53 3.35
N ILE A 50 5.35 4.41 2.66
CA ILE A 50 5.82 4.17 1.29
C ILE A 50 6.76 2.97 1.23
N ILE A 51 7.73 2.88 2.15
CA ILE A 51 8.66 1.75 2.23
C ILE A 51 7.90 0.43 2.48
N ILE A 52 6.94 0.43 3.41
CA ILE A 52 6.10 -0.75 3.70
C ILE A 52 5.34 -1.18 2.43
N PHE A 53 4.76 -0.24 1.69
CA PHE A 53 4.09 -0.55 0.42
C PHE A 53 5.02 -1.26 -0.57
N PHE A 54 6.24 -0.75 -0.79
CA PHE A 54 7.18 -1.37 -1.72
C PHE A 54 7.65 -2.75 -1.26
N VAL A 55 7.83 -2.95 0.04
CA VAL A 55 8.14 -4.28 0.61
C VAL A 55 6.99 -5.25 0.36
N CYS A 56 5.75 -4.85 0.63
CA CYS A 56 4.57 -5.68 0.36
C CYS A 56 4.40 -5.98 -1.13
N PHE A 57 4.62 -4.98 -1.99
CA PHE A 57 4.59 -5.13 -3.45
C PHE A 57 5.62 -6.16 -3.92
N TRP A 58 6.85 -6.09 -3.40
CA TRP A 58 7.90 -7.04 -3.72
C TRP A 58 7.53 -8.47 -3.27
N ILE A 59 7.04 -8.62 -2.05
CA ILE A 59 6.61 -9.91 -1.49
C ILE A 59 5.49 -10.50 -2.35
N GLN A 60 4.47 -9.71 -2.66
CA GLN A 60 3.35 -10.12 -3.50
C GLN A 60 3.82 -10.51 -4.91
N GLY A 61 4.77 -9.76 -5.46
CA GLY A 61 5.43 -10.04 -6.73
C GLY A 61 6.13 -11.40 -6.76
N LYS A 62 6.88 -11.74 -5.72
CA LYS A 62 7.54 -13.05 -5.58
C LYS A 62 6.56 -14.18 -5.36
N LEU A 63 5.50 -13.96 -4.56
CA LEU A 63 4.53 -15.01 -4.22
C LEU A 63 3.59 -15.37 -5.36
N LEU A 64 3.25 -14.40 -6.21
CA LEU A 64 2.31 -14.57 -7.32
C LEU A 64 2.99 -14.62 -8.70
N LYS A 65 4.33 -14.78 -8.76
CA LYS A 65 5.10 -14.78 -10.02
C LYS A 65 4.60 -15.82 -11.02
N ASP A 66 4.24 -17.00 -10.53
CA ASP A 66 3.79 -18.12 -11.37
C ASP A 66 2.26 -18.12 -11.60
N THR A 67 1.58 -17.07 -11.15
CA THR A 67 0.12 -16.94 -11.25
C THR A 67 -0.19 -16.00 -12.41
N GLU A 68 -0.27 -16.54 -13.63
CA GLU A 68 -0.52 -15.79 -14.88
C GLU A 68 -1.96 -15.24 -15.01
N SER A 69 -2.60 -14.88 -13.90
CA SER A 69 -3.91 -14.27 -13.95
C SER A 69 -3.77 -12.80 -14.35
N ILE A 70 -4.34 -12.46 -15.50
CA ILE A 70 -4.51 -11.08 -15.98
C ILE A 70 -5.04 -10.16 -14.88
N LEU A 71 -5.98 -10.64 -14.06
CA LEU A 71 -6.60 -9.88 -12.98
C LEU A 71 -5.60 -9.48 -11.88
N ILE A 72 -4.65 -10.37 -11.55
CA ILE A 72 -3.60 -10.09 -10.55
C ILE A 72 -2.65 -9.00 -11.07
N ASN A 73 -2.30 -9.05 -12.36
CA ASN A 73 -1.46 -8.03 -12.98
C ASN A 73 -2.16 -6.67 -13.02
N TRP A 74 -3.44 -6.61 -13.40
CA TRP A 74 -4.21 -5.36 -13.38
C TRP A 74 -4.34 -4.79 -11.97
N MET A 75 -4.65 -5.62 -10.97
CA MET A 75 -4.68 -5.17 -9.57
C MET A 75 -3.34 -4.58 -9.13
N ARG A 76 -2.23 -5.23 -9.51
CA ARG A 76 -0.89 -4.74 -9.20
C ARG A 76 -0.63 -3.38 -9.83
N VAL A 77 -0.95 -3.21 -11.11
CA VAL A 77 -0.83 -1.91 -11.82
C VAL A 77 -1.66 -0.84 -11.15
N ILE A 78 -2.94 -1.12 -10.82
CA ILE A 78 -3.84 -0.16 -10.16
C ILE A 78 -3.27 0.26 -8.80
N LEU A 79 -2.87 -0.69 -7.95
CA LEU A 79 -2.30 -0.39 -6.64
C LEU A 79 -1.03 0.47 -6.75
N THR A 80 -0.17 0.18 -7.73
CA THR A 80 1.05 0.96 -7.97
C THR A 80 0.73 2.38 -8.44
N GLY A 81 -0.25 2.52 -9.34
CA GLY A 81 -0.73 3.81 -9.82
C GLY A 81 -1.35 4.66 -8.70
N LEU A 82 -2.19 4.05 -7.86
CA LEU A 82 -2.76 4.71 -6.68
C LEU A 82 -1.67 5.18 -5.71
N MET A 83 -0.66 4.34 -5.46
CA MET A 83 0.48 4.71 -4.62
C MET A 83 1.29 5.86 -5.23
N PHE A 84 1.46 5.86 -6.55
CA PHE A 84 2.14 6.95 -7.25
C PHE A 84 1.37 8.27 -7.14
N ILE A 85 0.05 8.25 -7.32
CA ILE A 85 -0.81 9.43 -7.14
C ILE A 85 -0.70 9.94 -5.70
N ALA A 86 -0.75 9.05 -4.70
CA ALA A 86 -0.60 9.40 -3.30
C ALA A 86 0.81 9.93 -2.96
N PHE A 87 1.83 9.47 -3.67
CA PHE A 87 3.19 9.99 -3.55
C PHE A 87 3.33 11.36 -4.22
N VAL A 88 2.74 11.58 -5.39
CA VAL A 88 2.79 12.88 -6.08
C VAL A 88 2.00 13.93 -5.31
N SER A 89 0.84 13.59 -4.74
CA SER A 89 0.06 14.51 -3.90
C SER A 89 0.80 14.98 -2.66
N TYR A 90 1.86 14.28 -2.25
CA TYR A 90 2.74 14.72 -1.18
C TYR A 90 3.66 15.88 -1.60
N PHE A 91 4.11 15.92 -2.85
CA PHE A 91 4.96 16.99 -3.37
C PHE A 91 4.16 18.21 -3.84
N ILE A 92 2.90 18.01 -4.19
CA ILE A 92 1.99 19.08 -4.56
C ILE A 92 1.41 19.65 -3.25
N PHE A 93 2.05 20.73 -2.78
CA PHE A 93 1.67 21.52 -1.60
C PHE A 93 0.17 21.89 -1.65
#